data_AF-A0A4R2QBF1-F1
#
_entry.id   AF-A0A4R2QBF1-F1
#
_cell.length_a   1.000
_cell.length_b   1.000
_cell.length_c   1.000
_cell.angle_alpha   90.00
_cell.angle_beta   90.00
_cell.angle_gamma   90.00
#
_symmetry.space_group_name_H-M   'P 1'
#
loop_
_entity.id
_entity.type
_entity.pdbx_description
1 polymer ?
#
loop_
_entity_poly.entity_id
_entity_poly.type
_entity_poly.pdbx_seq_one_letter_code
_entity_poly.pdbx_strand_id
1 'polypeptide(L)'
;MVDRRRTVVARILLGLASISALVAAVTEMATVTEADSARLMVETWRVYGLATFAALFALLACQPHGKRALWHIVIANKILLALTSIGFVSGLLGPGEVAGAGEAAIADSALSVMLLASYVLCRAWRVGTRTQVREVVPATASVP
;
A
#
# COMPACT_ATOMS: atom_id res chain seq x y z
N MET A 1 16.04 -20.66 2.58
CA MET A 1 16.75 -19.38 2.39
C MET A 1 15.94 -18.48 1.47
N VAL A 2 15.52 -17.30 1.93
CA VAL A 2 15.02 -16.25 1.04
C VAL A 2 16.26 -15.53 0.51
N ASP A 3 16.39 -15.40 -0.82
CA ASP A 3 17.54 -14.71 -1.42
C ASP A 3 17.57 -13.26 -0.94
N ARG A 4 18.61 -12.89 -0.20
CA ARG A 4 18.84 -11.52 0.30
C ARG A 4 18.68 -10.48 -0.82
N ARG A 5 19.13 -10.81 -2.04
CA ARG A 5 18.99 -9.96 -3.24
C ARG A 5 17.53 -9.69 -3.61
N ARG A 6 16.66 -10.71 -3.59
CA ARG A 6 15.22 -10.55 -3.90
C ARG A 6 14.52 -9.65 -2.88
N THR A 7 14.88 -9.79 -1.59
CA THR A 7 14.35 -8.91 -0.55
C THR A 7 14.82 -7.47 -0.73
N VAL A 8 16.08 -7.24 -1.10
CA VAL A 8 16.57 -5.88 -1.40
C VAL A 8 15.82 -5.27 -2.57
N VAL A 9 15.62 -6.00 -3.67
CA VAL A 9 14.84 -5.53 -4.82
C VAL A 9 13.40 -5.16 -4.41
N ALA A 10 12.72 -6.01 -3.65
CA ALA A 10 11.37 -5.72 -3.16
C ALA A 10 11.33 -4.44 -2.30
N ARG A 11 12.33 -4.23 -1.43
CA ARG A 11 12.42 -3.02 -0.60
C ARG A 11 12.68 -1.77 -1.44
N ILE A 12 13.50 -1.87 -2.48
CA ILE A 12 13.74 -0.76 -3.42
C ILE A 12 12.45 -0.43 -4.18
N LEU A 13 11.74 -1.42 -4.71
CA LEU A 13 10.47 -1.22 -5.40
C LEU A 13 9.43 -0.53 -4.49
N LEU A 14 9.30 -0.98 -3.24
CA LEU A 14 8.42 -0.34 -2.26
C LEU A 14 8.88 1.07 -1.87
N GLY A 15 10.19 1.29 -1.80
CA GLY A 15 10.77 2.62 -1.58
C GLY A 15 10.44 3.58 -2.73
N LEU A 16 10.58 3.12 -3.98
CA LEU A 16 10.20 3.90 -5.17
C LEU A 16 8.70 4.18 -5.18
N ALA A 17 7.86 3.20 -4.86
CA ALA A 17 6.41 3.38 -4.74
C ALA A 17 6.03 4.40 -3.66
N SER A 18 6.74 4.37 -2.52
CA SER A 18 6.58 5.36 -1.45
C SER A 18 6.93 6.77 -1.92
N ILE A 19 8.08 6.94 -2.57
CA ILE A 19 8.53 8.23 -3.08
C ILE A 19 7.57 8.74 -4.16
N SER A 20 7.12 7.90 -5.09
CA SER A 20 6.18 8.32 -6.14
C SER A 20 4.84 8.76 -5.56
N ALA A 21 4.33 8.05 -4.54
CA ALA A 21 3.10 8.43 -3.86
C ALA A 21 3.26 9.74 -3.07
N LEU A 22 4.43 9.98 -2.46
CA LEU A 22 4.73 11.22 -1.76
C LEU A 22 4.84 12.40 -2.71
N VAL A 23 5.54 12.24 -3.83
CA VAL A 23 5.63 13.27 -4.88
C VAL A 23 4.25 13.60 -5.41
N ALA A 24 3.42 12.59 -5.71
CA ALA A 24 2.04 12.81 -6.13
C ALA A 24 1.22 13.58 -5.07
N ALA A 25 1.37 13.24 -3.77
CA ALA A 25 0.69 13.95 -2.70
C ALA A 25 1.09 15.44 -2.63
N VAL A 26 2.37 15.75 -2.83
CA VAL A 26 2.88 17.13 -2.83
C VAL A 26 2.39 17.89 -4.05
N THR A 27 2.42 17.29 -5.24
CA THR A 27 1.92 17.92 -6.48
C THR A 27 0.42 18.21 -6.37
N GLU A 28 -0.36 17.29 -5.79
CA GLU A 28 -1.80 17.46 -5.57
C GLU A 28 -2.14 18.48 -4.46
N MET A 29 -1.17 19.02 -3.70
CA MET A 29 -1.48 20.14 -2.81
C MET A 29 -1.81 21.41 -3.60
N ALA A 30 -1.22 21.60 -4.78
CA ALA A 30 -1.51 22.73 -5.64
C ALA A 30 -2.97 22.69 -6.15
N THR A 31 -3.46 21.51 -6.51
CA THR A 31 -4.85 21.32 -6.96
C THR A 31 -5.85 21.60 -5.85
N VAL A 32 -5.53 21.28 -4.59
CA VAL A 32 -6.34 21.64 -3.42
C VAL A 32 -6.41 23.16 -3.24
N THR A 33 -5.30 23.88 -3.40
CA THR A 33 -5.29 25.34 -3.22
C THR A 33 -6.07 26.10 -4.31
N GLU A 34 -6.24 25.48 -5.47
CA GLU A 34 -6.98 26.03 -6.61
C GLU A 34 -8.44 25.50 -6.68
N ALA A 35 -8.82 24.57 -5.80
CA ALA A 35 -10.12 23.92 -5.85
C ALA A 35 -11.26 24.80 -5.32
N ASP A 36 -12.33 24.91 -6.09
CA ASP A 36 -13.60 25.46 -5.61
C ASP A 36 -14.22 24.60 -4.49
N SER A 37 -15.15 25.19 -3.73
CA SER A 37 -15.81 24.54 -2.59
C SER A 37 -16.48 23.20 -2.93
N ALA A 38 -16.92 23.00 -4.18
CA ALA A 38 -17.51 21.75 -4.65
C ALA A 38 -16.49 20.60 -4.77
N ARG A 39 -15.20 20.87 -4.98
CA ARG A 39 -14.14 19.87 -5.15
C ARG A 39 -13.15 19.82 -3.99
N LEU A 40 -13.10 20.87 -3.17
CA LEU A 40 -12.14 21.03 -2.09
C LEU A 40 -12.05 19.80 -1.17
N MET A 41 -13.20 19.22 -0.80
CA MET A 41 -13.21 18.00 0.04
C MET A 41 -12.59 16.80 -0.69
N VAL A 42 -12.91 16.59 -1.96
CA VAL A 42 -12.43 15.44 -2.76
C VAL A 42 -10.94 15.53 -2.98
N GLU A 43 -10.43 16.70 -3.37
CA GLU A 43 -8.99 16.90 -3.60
C GLU A 43 -8.19 16.78 -2.28
N THR A 44 -8.73 17.30 -1.17
CA THR A 44 -8.11 17.12 0.15
C THR A 44 -8.02 15.64 0.54
N TRP A 45 -9.10 14.89 0.31
CA TRP A 45 -9.10 13.43 0.56
C TRP A 45 -8.09 12.69 -0.32
N ARG A 46 -7.90 13.14 -1.57
CA ARG A 46 -6.90 12.55 -2.47
C ARG A 46 -5.49 12.73 -1.93
N VAL A 47 -5.13 13.93 -1.47
CA VAL A 47 -3.82 14.19 -0.85
C VAL A 47 -3.60 13.28 0.37
N TYR A 48 -4.60 13.15 1.25
CA TYR A 48 -4.51 12.27 2.40
C TYR A 48 -4.38 10.80 2.03
N GLY A 49 -5.10 10.35 1.00
CA GLY A 49 -4.96 9.00 0.45
C GLY A 49 -3.54 8.73 -0.04
N LEU A 50 -2.98 9.63 -0.86
CA LEU A 50 -1.62 9.52 -1.40
C LEU A 50 -0.57 9.51 -0.29
N ALA A 51 -0.67 10.42 0.68
CA ALA A 51 0.24 10.48 1.83
C ALA A 51 0.16 9.21 2.70
N THR A 52 -1.05 8.69 2.93
CA THR A 52 -1.26 7.45 3.66
C THR A 52 -0.61 6.28 2.93
N PHE A 53 -0.79 6.14 1.62
CA PHE A 53 -0.15 5.08 0.84
C PHE A 53 1.37 5.19 0.80
N ALA A 54 1.91 6.41 0.71
CA ALA A 54 3.36 6.63 0.83
C ALA A 54 3.89 6.05 2.16
N ALA A 55 3.23 6.37 3.28
CA ALA A 55 3.60 5.84 4.59
C ALA A 55 3.46 4.30 4.66
N LEU A 56 2.40 3.72 4.10
CA LEU A 56 2.20 2.27 4.08
C LEU A 56 3.27 1.56 3.23
N PHE A 57 3.64 2.12 2.08
CA PHE A 57 4.72 1.57 1.25
C PHE A 57 6.07 1.67 1.94
N ALA A 58 6.37 2.79 2.61
CA ALA A 58 7.57 2.92 3.43
C ALA A 58 7.60 1.88 4.56
N LEU A 59 6.47 1.66 5.22
CA LEU A 59 6.36 0.67 6.30
C LEU A 59 6.62 -0.76 5.78
N LEU A 60 6.06 -1.12 4.62
CA LEU A 60 6.30 -2.40 3.97
C LEU A 60 7.74 -2.54 3.47
N ALA A 61 8.38 -1.45 3.03
CA ALA A 61 9.80 -1.42 2.67
C ALA A 61 10.70 -1.64 3.90
N CYS A 62 10.31 -1.15 5.08
CA CYS A 62 11.08 -1.33 6.31
C CYS A 62 10.91 -2.73 6.90
N GLN A 63 9.70 -3.29 6.89
CA GLN A 63 9.36 -4.56 7.54
C GLN A 63 8.53 -5.50 6.65
N PRO A 64 9.11 -6.03 5.54
CA PRO A 64 8.36 -6.79 4.55
C PRO A 64 7.76 -8.10 5.08
N HIS A 65 8.34 -8.70 6.14
CA HIS A 65 7.93 -10.01 6.68
C HIS A 65 7.13 -9.94 7.98
N GLY A 66 6.87 -8.76 8.53
CA GLY A 66 6.20 -8.63 9.83
C GLY A 66 4.68 -8.45 9.78
N LYS A 67 4.12 -8.12 8.61
CA LYS A 67 2.76 -7.57 8.50
C LYS A 67 1.96 -8.18 7.34
N ARG A 68 1.64 -9.48 7.41
CA ARG A 68 0.91 -10.19 6.35
C ARG A 68 -0.47 -9.59 6.06
N ALA A 69 -1.24 -9.28 7.09
CA ALA A 69 -2.56 -8.66 6.93
C ALA A 69 -2.47 -7.29 6.21
N LEU A 70 -1.45 -6.50 6.54
CA LEU A 70 -1.22 -5.20 5.90
C LEU A 70 -0.96 -5.35 4.40
N TRP A 71 -0.16 -6.32 3.99
CA TRP A 71 0.07 -6.62 2.57
C TRP A 71 -1.24 -6.89 1.82
N HIS A 72 -2.10 -7.75 2.37
CA HIS A 72 -3.37 -8.10 1.74
C HIS A 72 -4.31 -6.90 1.62
N ILE A 73 -4.42 -6.10 2.68
CA ILE A 73 -5.27 -4.89 2.69
C ILE A 73 -4.77 -3.88 1.65
N VAL A 74 -3.46 -3.60 1.62
CA VAL A 74 -2.88 -2.60 0.71
C VAL A 74 -2.98 -3.05 -0.75
N ILE A 75 -2.71 -4.33 -1.04
CA ILE A 75 -2.87 -4.89 -2.39
C ILE A 75 -4.32 -4.85 -2.82
N ALA A 76 -5.25 -5.32 -1.98
CA ALA A 76 -6.67 -5.33 -2.30
C ALA A 76 -7.20 -3.92 -2.57
N ASN A 77 -6.79 -2.95 -1.76
CA ASN A 77 -7.21 -1.56 -1.95
C ASN A 77 -6.66 -0.99 -3.27
N LYS A 78 -5.38 -1.17 -3.58
CA LYS A 78 -4.81 -0.65 -4.83
C LYS A 78 -5.41 -1.31 -6.07
N ILE A 79 -5.68 -2.61 -6.03
CA ILE A 79 -6.39 -3.30 -7.11
C ILE A 79 -7.81 -2.73 -7.25
N LEU A 80 -8.53 -2.52 -6.15
CA LEU A 80 -9.88 -1.96 -6.19
C LEU A 80 -9.88 -0.57 -6.83
N LEU A 81 -8.97 0.32 -6.41
CA LEU A 81 -8.83 1.66 -6.99
C LEU A 81 -8.47 1.61 -8.48
N ALA A 82 -7.58 0.71 -8.89
CA ALA A 82 -7.23 0.51 -10.30
C ALA A 82 -8.46 0.04 -11.12
N LEU A 83 -9.21 -0.93 -10.63
CA LEU A 83 -10.42 -1.42 -11.32
C LEU A 83 -11.52 -0.36 -11.39
N THR A 84 -11.72 0.39 -10.31
CA THR A 84 -12.71 1.47 -10.27
C THR A 84 -12.34 2.60 -11.22
N SER A 85 -11.10 3.05 -11.23
CA SER A 85 -10.63 4.09 -12.17
C SER A 85 -10.69 3.63 -13.62
N ILE A 86 -10.30 2.39 -13.93
CA ILE A 86 -10.49 1.79 -15.25
C ILE A 86 -11.98 1.76 -15.64
N GLY A 87 -12.86 1.37 -14.71
CA GLY A 87 -14.30 1.33 -14.94
C GLY A 87 -14.91 2.72 -15.23
N PHE A 88 -14.36 3.78 -14.64
CA PHE A 88 -14.73 5.16 -15.00
C PHE A 88 -14.21 5.56 -16.37
N VAL A 89 -12.93 5.29 -16.67
CA VAL A 89 -12.32 5.60 -17.98
C VAL A 89 -13.02 4.85 -19.12
N SER A 90 -13.45 3.60 -18.89
CA SER A 90 -14.14 2.80 -19.89
C SER A 90 -15.63 3.14 -20.05
N GLY A 91 -16.16 4.08 -19.24
CA GLY A 91 -17.59 4.40 -19.20
C GLY A 91 -18.49 3.31 -18.60
N LEU A 92 -17.91 2.29 -17.97
CA LEU A 92 -18.66 1.17 -17.37
C LEU A 92 -19.38 1.58 -16.08
N LEU A 93 -18.76 2.47 -15.30
CA LEU A 93 -19.23 2.87 -13.97
C LEU A 93 -20.01 4.20 -13.95
N GLY A 94 -20.17 4.85 -15.09
CA GLY A 94 -20.98 6.07 -15.19
C GLY A 94 -20.82 6.80 -16.51
N PRO A 95 -21.80 7.64 -16.89
CA PRO A 95 -21.70 8.49 -18.07
C PRO A 95 -20.76 9.67 -17.81
N GLY A 96 -19.86 9.93 -18.77
CA GLY A 96 -19.00 11.12 -18.79
C GLY A 96 -17.55 10.86 -18.37
N GLU A 97 -16.67 11.77 -18.77
CA GLU A 97 -15.26 11.75 -18.37
C GLU A 97 -15.15 12.18 -16.90
N VAL A 98 -14.67 11.28 -16.05
CA VAL A 98 -14.34 11.59 -14.66
C VAL A 98 -12.93 12.15 -14.62
N ALA A 99 -12.82 13.44 -14.29
CA ALA A 99 -11.54 14.13 -14.20
C ALA A 99 -10.56 13.38 -13.28
N GLY A 100 -9.34 13.14 -13.77
CA GLY A 100 -8.28 12.42 -13.06
C GLY A 100 -8.44 10.88 -13.03
N ALA A 101 -9.52 10.31 -13.58
CA ALA A 101 -9.69 8.85 -13.59
C ALA A 101 -8.64 8.12 -14.44
N GLY A 102 -8.21 8.74 -15.55
CA GLY A 102 -7.14 8.18 -16.40
C GLY A 102 -5.79 8.10 -15.67
N GLU A 103 -5.41 9.18 -15.01
CA GLU A 103 -4.16 9.25 -14.23
C GLU A 103 -4.19 8.28 -13.06
N ALA A 104 -5.31 8.22 -12.33
CA ALA A 104 -5.52 7.24 -11.27
C ALA A 104 -5.45 5.80 -11.79
N ALA A 105 -6.05 5.49 -12.94
CA ALA A 105 -6.00 4.16 -13.54
C ALA A 105 -4.58 3.71 -13.86
N ILE A 106 -3.77 4.58 -14.44
CA ILE A 106 -2.36 4.28 -14.75
C ILE A 106 -1.57 4.10 -13.46
N ALA A 107 -1.67 5.06 -12.52
CA ALA A 107 -0.90 5.05 -11.29
C ALA A 107 -1.23 3.84 -10.40
N ASP A 108 -2.52 3.57 -10.17
CA ASP A 108 -2.96 2.49 -9.28
C ASP A 108 -2.71 1.10 -9.88
N SER A 109 -2.79 0.97 -11.20
CA SER A 109 -2.41 -0.28 -11.89
C SER A 109 -0.91 -0.54 -11.75
N ALA A 110 -0.08 0.47 -11.99
CA ALA A 110 1.38 0.35 -11.86
C ALA A 110 1.80 0.00 -10.42
N LEU A 111 1.23 0.70 -9.43
CA LEU A 111 1.48 0.43 -8.01
C LEU A 111 0.99 -0.97 -7.60
N SER A 112 -0.16 -1.42 -8.11
CA SER A 112 -0.66 -2.78 -7.87
C SER A 112 0.32 -3.85 -8.38
N VAL A 113 0.85 -3.68 -9.59
CA VAL A 113 1.84 -4.59 -10.16
C VAL A 113 3.13 -4.58 -9.33
N MET A 114 3.63 -3.40 -8.93
CA MET A 114 4.82 -3.28 -8.08
C MET A 114 4.62 -3.94 -6.71
N LEU A 115 3.45 -3.77 -6.09
CA LEU A 115 3.10 -4.40 -4.82
C LEU A 115 3.06 -5.92 -4.95
N LEU A 116 2.38 -6.44 -5.97
CA LEU A 116 2.29 -7.88 -6.23
C LEU A 116 3.67 -8.49 -6.49
N ALA A 117 4.49 -7.84 -7.33
CA ALA A 117 5.86 -8.26 -7.60
C ALA A 117 6.70 -8.27 -6.32
N SER A 118 6.59 -7.23 -5.50
CA SER A 118 7.31 -7.12 -4.22
C SER A 118 6.87 -8.19 -3.24
N TYR A 119 5.56 -8.44 -3.12
CA TYR A 119 4.96 -9.48 -2.29
C TYR A 119 5.48 -10.88 -2.69
N VAL A 120 5.56 -11.15 -4.00
CA VAL A 120 6.12 -12.39 -4.56
C VAL A 120 7.62 -12.54 -4.30
N LEU A 121 8.39 -11.48 -4.54
CA LEU A 121 9.85 -11.48 -4.38
C LEU A 121 10.26 -11.68 -2.92
N CYS A 122 9.61 -11.01 -1.98
CA CYS A 122 9.91 -11.14 -0.56
C CYS A 122 9.27 -12.38 0.08
N ARG A 123 8.35 -13.06 -0.63
CA ARG A 123 7.58 -14.21 -0.12
C ARG A 123 6.88 -13.87 1.19
N ALA A 124 6.24 -12.70 1.25
CA ALA A 124 5.59 -12.16 2.46
C ALA A 124 4.51 -13.09 3.06
N TRP A 125 4.06 -14.12 2.33
CA TRP A 125 3.17 -15.16 2.87
C TRP A 125 3.84 -16.16 3.82
N ARG A 126 5.19 -16.23 3.86
CA ARG A 126 5.93 -17.26 4.63
C ARG A 126 6.30 -16.84 6.05
N VAL A 127 5.56 -15.91 6.66
CA VAL A 127 5.82 -15.52 8.05
C VAL A 127 5.64 -16.75 8.94
N GLY A 128 6.76 -17.27 9.45
CA GLY A 128 6.76 -18.42 10.32
C GLY A 128 5.99 -18.09 11.58
N THR A 129 4.99 -18.90 11.89
CA THR A 129 4.36 -18.98 13.20
C THR A 129 5.41 -19.40 14.22
N ARG A 130 6.28 -18.49 14.65
CA ARG A 130 6.90 -18.61 15.97
C ARG A 130 5.82 -18.23 16.97
N THR A 131 4.94 -19.19 17.23
CA THR A 131 4.18 -19.23 18.47
C THR A 131 5.22 -19.14 19.57
N GLN A 132 5.33 -17.97 20.21
CA GLN A 132 6.04 -17.84 21.47
C GLN A 132 5.21 -18.66 22.46
N VAL A 133 5.49 -19.96 22.56
CA VAL A 133 5.10 -20.74 23.72
C VAL A 133 5.91 -20.13 24.85
N ARG A 134 5.33 -19.13 25.51
CA ARG A 134 5.80 -18.66 26.80
C ARG A 134 5.66 -19.87 27.70
N GLU A 135 6.74 -20.62 27.90
CA GLU A 135 6.82 -21.59 28.98
C GLU A 135 6.52 -20.82 30.26
N VAL A 136 5.29 -20.98 30.75
CA VAL A 136 4.96 -20.68 32.13
C VAL A 136 5.69 -21.75 32.91
N VAL A 137 6.92 -21.46 33.33
CA VAL A 137 7.65 -22.29 34.29
C VAL A 137 6.78 -22.36 35.55
N PRO A 138 6.20 -23.52 35.92
CA PRO A 138 5.53 -23.63 37.19
C PRO A 138 6.61 -23.48 38.27
N ALA A 139 6.46 -22.47 39.13
CA ALA A 139 7.27 -22.33 40.32
C ALA A 139 7.14 -23.63 41.12
N THR A 140 8.21 -24.41 41.19
CA THR A 140 8.29 -25.59 42.05
C THR A 140 8.18 -25.09 43.49
N ALA A 141 6.98 -25.21 44.06
CA ALA A 141 6.78 -25.07 45.48
C ALA A 141 7.54 -26.21 46.17
N SER A 142 8.62 -25.84 46.86
CA SER A 142 9.34 -26.67 47.81
C SER A 142 8.36 -27.20 48.86
N VAL A 143 8.22 -28.52 48.92
CA VAL A 143 7.52 -29.23 49.99
C VAL A 143 8.44 -29.24 51.23
N PRO A 144 7.94 -28.87 52.43
CA PRO A 144 8.67 -29.03 53.69
C PRO A 144 8.72 -30.48 54.17
#